data_AF-A0A2M8R6F7-F1
#
_entry.id   AF-A0A2M8R6F7-F1
#
_cell.length_a   1.000
_cell.length_b   1.000
_cell.length_c   1.000
_cell.angle_alpha   90.00
_cell.angle_beta   90.00
_cell.angle_gamma   90.00
#
_symmetry.space_group_name_H-M   'P 1'
#
loop_
_entity.id
_entity.type
_entity.pdbx_description
1 polymer ?
#
loop_
_entity_poly.entity_id
_entity_poly.type
_entity_poly.pdbx_seq_one_letter_code
_entity_poly.pdbx_strand_id
1 'polypeptide(L)'
;MKKEHIVKRRWGDRRKGNTDWARLDAMTDEELEASIANDPDWAEFKDIDWSDAVLVMPPRKKAISIRVDEDVLDFFKREGEGYQRRMNAVLRSYMEQKSKPKKRA
;
A
#
# COMPACT_ATOMS: atom_id res chain seq x y z
N MET A 1 -16.98 -5.23 30.15
CA MET A 1 -15.65 -4.95 29.57
C MET A 1 -15.66 -3.56 28.97
N LYS A 2 -14.69 -2.74 29.38
CA LYS A 2 -14.71 -1.28 29.35
C LYS A 2 -14.59 -0.70 27.94
N LYS A 3 -15.47 0.25 27.60
CA LYS A 3 -15.49 1.03 26.35
C LYS A 3 -14.44 2.16 26.36
N GLU A 4 -13.21 1.90 26.83
CA GLU A 4 -12.28 2.97 27.26
C GLU A 4 -11.31 3.50 26.17
N HIS A 5 -11.37 3.05 24.91
CA HIS A 5 -10.38 3.47 23.89
C HIS A 5 -10.94 3.96 22.54
N ILE A 6 -12.20 4.40 22.45
CA ILE A 6 -12.71 5.01 21.21
C ILE A 6 -12.75 6.53 21.38
N VAL A 7 -11.72 7.21 20.88
CA VAL A 7 -11.65 8.67 20.83
C VAL A 7 -12.46 9.13 19.61
N LYS A 8 -13.70 9.58 19.83
CA LYS A 8 -14.51 10.24 18.78
C LYS A 8 -13.92 11.62 18.49
N ARG A 9 -13.57 11.92 17.24
CA ARG A 9 -13.08 13.24 16.80
C ARG A 9 -13.92 13.79 15.67
N ARG A 10 -14.05 15.13 15.65
CA ARG A 10 -14.76 15.88 14.61
C ARG A 10 -13.76 16.31 13.53
N TRP A 11 -14.14 16.16 12.26
CA TRP A 11 -13.36 16.70 11.15
C TRP A 11 -13.25 18.23 11.29
N GLY A 12 -12.02 18.73 11.41
CA GLY A 12 -11.72 20.14 11.74
C GLY A 12 -10.98 20.33 13.07
N ASP A 13 -11.05 19.35 13.98
CA ASP A 13 -10.33 19.35 15.26
C ASP A 13 -8.88 18.86 15.04
N ARG A 14 -8.11 19.61 14.24
CA ARG A 14 -6.69 19.34 13.99
C ARG A 14 -5.95 19.68 15.28
N ARG A 15 -5.31 18.69 15.93
CA ARG A 15 -4.31 19.00 16.96
C ARG A 15 -3.32 19.97 16.33
N LYS A 16 -3.10 21.11 16.98
CA LYS A 16 -1.96 21.97 16.67
C LYS A 16 -0.74 21.09 16.87
N GLY A 17 -0.11 20.65 15.78
CA GLY A 17 1.10 19.86 15.85
C GLY A 17 2.18 20.66 16.58
N ASN A 18 3.21 19.98 17.08
CA ASN A 18 4.37 20.66 17.67
C ASN A 18 5.25 21.37 16.60
N THR A 19 4.80 21.36 15.34
CA THR A 19 5.48 21.98 14.21
C THR A 19 5.29 23.49 14.25
N ASP A 20 6.40 24.21 14.23
CA ASP A 20 6.43 25.66 14.03
C ASP A 20 6.29 25.96 12.53
N TRP A 21 5.05 26.25 12.11
CA TRP A 21 4.73 26.54 10.71
C TRP A 21 5.26 27.90 10.25
N ALA A 22 5.38 28.88 11.15
CA ALA A 22 5.89 30.20 10.78
C ALA A 22 7.39 30.13 10.48
N ARG A 23 8.12 29.32 11.24
CA ARG A 23 9.53 29.02 10.94
C ARG A 23 9.71 28.32 9.60
N LEU A 24 8.90 27.30 9.31
CA LEU A 24 9.00 26.57 8.04
C LEU A 24 8.67 27.44 6.83
N ASP A 25 7.66 28.30 6.94
CA ASP A 25 7.24 29.20 5.84
C ASP A 25 8.28 30.30 5.55
N ALA A 26 9.09 30.66 6.55
CA ALA A 26 10.18 31.63 6.41
C ALA A 26 11.54 31.00 6.01
N MET A 27 11.63 29.67 5.97
CA MET A 27 12.86 28.96 5.63
C MET A 27 13.19 29.12 4.14
N THR A 28 14.45 29.38 3.82
CA THR A 28 14.87 29.54 2.42
C THR A 28 15.07 28.17 1.76
N ASP A 29 15.00 28.14 0.43
CA ASP A 29 15.27 26.93 -0.35
C ASP A 29 16.69 26.39 -0.10
N GLU A 30 17.68 27.27 0.07
CA GLU A 30 19.07 26.88 0.36
C GLU A 30 19.21 26.19 1.72
N GLU A 31 18.53 26.71 2.74
CA GLU A 31 18.49 26.11 4.08
C GLU A 31 17.76 24.77 4.06
N LEU A 32 16.71 24.65 3.25
CA LEU A 32 15.94 23.42 3.09
C LEU A 32 16.80 22.33 2.44
N GLU A 33 17.47 22.63 1.33
CA GLU A 33 18.38 21.70 0.65
C GLU A 33 19.53 21.26 1.55
N ALA A 34 20.10 22.19 2.33
CA ALA A 34 21.11 21.85 3.33
C ALA A 34 20.55 20.92 4.42
N SER A 35 19.31 21.13 4.87
CA SER A 35 18.65 20.25 5.84
C SER A 35 18.43 18.85 5.27
N ILE A 36 17.96 18.75 4.03
CA ILE A 36 17.71 17.49 3.32
C ILE A 36 19.03 16.73 3.12
N ALA A 37 20.11 17.42 2.73
CA ALA A 37 21.41 16.80 2.51
C ALA A 37 22.07 16.28 3.81
N ASN A 38 21.75 16.87 4.96
CA ASN A 38 22.27 16.48 6.25
C ASN A 38 21.39 15.45 6.99
N ASP A 39 20.23 15.09 6.44
CA ASP A 39 19.32 14.11 7.04
C ASP A 39 19.81 12.68 6.76
N PRO A 40 20.19 11.90 7.79
CA PRO A 40 20.63 10.52 7.61
C PRO A 40 19.53 9.60 7.05
N ASP A 41 18.24 9.89 7.31
CA ASP A 41 17.13 9.10 6.79
C ASP A 41 16.91 9.38 5.29
N TRP A 42 17.39 10.52 4.78
CA TRP A 42 17.31 10.88 3.36
C TRP A 42 18.51 10.42 2.54
N ALA A 43 19.63 10.09 3.18
CA ALA A 43 20.89 9.75 2.51
C ALA A 43 20.75 8.63 1.45
N GLU A 44 19.92 7.61 1.72
CA GLU A 44 19.68 6.49 0.81
C GLU A 44 18.78 6.83 -0.39
N PHE A 45 18.04 7.95 -0.33
CA PHE A 45 17.04 8.32 -1.33
C PHE A 45 17.52 9.40 -2.32
N LYS A 46 18.70 9.99 -2.07
CA LYS A 46 19.23 11.12 -2.84
C LYS A 46 19.46 10.82 -4.32
N ASP A 47 19.83 9.58 -4.65
CA ASP A 47 20.23 9.16 -6.00
C ASP A 47 19.21 8.20 -6.65
N ILE A 48 17.96 8.15 -6.17
CA ILE A 48 16.94 7.30 -6.79
C ILE A 48 16.58 7.88 -8.15
N ASP A 49 16.93 7.14 -9.20
CA ASP A 49 16.48 7.43 -10.56
C ASP A 49 15.03 6.99 -10.74
N TRP A 50 14.13 7.97 -10.87
CA TRP A 50 12.71 7.75 -11.10
C TRP A 50 12.34 7.55 -12.57
N SER A 51 13.29 7.63 -13.50
CA SER A 51 13.02 7.47 -14.94
C SER A 51 12.53 6.07 -15.31
N ASP A 52 12.98 5.05 -14.57
CA ASP A 52 12.55 3.65 -14.72
C ASP A 52 11.34 3.28 -13.85
N ALA A 53 10.73 4.24 -13.15
CA ALA A 53 9.62 3.96 -12.26
C ALA A 53 8.39 3.46 -13.04
N VAL A 54 8.01 2.21 -12.80
CA VAL A 54 6.83 1.60 -13.44
C VAL A 54 5.57 1.90 -12.62
N LEU A 55 4.59 2.55 -13.24
CA LEU A 55 3.27 2.73 -12.64
C LEU A 55 2.54 1.39 -12.52
N VAL A 56 2.52 0.82 -11.31
CA VAL A 56 1.76 -0.40 -11.02
C VAL A 56 0.35 -0.04 -10.60
N MET A 57 -0.57 0.06 -11.56
CA MET A 57 -2.00 0.18 -11.25
C MET A 57 -2.57 -1.18 -10.81
N PRO A 58 -3.07 -1.33 -9.57
CA PRO A 58 -3.70 -2.57 -9.16
C PRO A 58 -4.96 -2.81 -10.01
N PRO A 59 -5.14 -4.03 -10.57
CA PRO A 59 -6.28 -4.34 -11.40
C PRO A 59 -7.57 -4.25 -10.57
N ARG A 60 -8.63 -3.71 -11.19
CA ARG A 60 -9.93 -3.53 -10.52
C ARG A 60 -10.54 -4.88 -10.14
N LYS A 61 -10.76 -5.07 -8.84
CA LYS A 61 -11.60 -6.08 -8.20
C LYS A 61 -13.03 -6.07 -8.79
N LYS A 62 -13.55 -7.15 -9.39
CA LYS A 62 -15.00 -7.29 -9.60
C LYS A 62 -15.58 -8.15 -8.48
N ALA A 63 -16.52 -7.61 -7.71
CA ALA A 63 -17.24 -8.35 -6.68
C ALA A 63 -18.29 -9.23 -7.38
N ILE A 64 -18.07 -10.55 -7.36
CA ILE A 64 -18.99 -11.53 -7.93
C ILE A 64 -19.36 -12.55 -6.85
N SER A 65 -20.58 -13.09 -6.95
CA SER A 65 -20.99 -14.22 -6.13
C SER A 65 -20.65 -15.51 -6.88
N ILE A 66 -19.75 -16.32 -6.33
CA ILE A 66 -19.38 -17.64 -6.86
C ILE A 66 -19.65 -18.70 -5.82
N ARG A 67 -19.97 -19.92 -6.27
CA ARG A 67 -20.00 -21.10 -5.40
C ARG A 67 -18.65 -21.79 -5.48
N VAL A 68 -18.13 -22.18 -4.32
CA VAL A 68 -16.86 -22.88 -4.15
C VAL A 68 -17.12 -24.02 -3.18
N ASP A 69 -16.43 -25.15 -3.37
CA ASP A 69 -16.51 -26.29 -2.46
C ASP A 69 -16.06 -25.91 -1.04
N GLU A 70 -16.64 -26.59 -0.05
CA GLU A 70 -16.45 -26.28 1.38
C GLU A 70 -15.00 -26.48 1.81
N ASP A 71 -14.38 -27.59 1.39
CA ASP A 71 -13.00 -27.95 1.68
C ASP A 71 -11.99 -26.92 1.11
N VAL A 72 -12.24 -26.43 -0.10
CA VAL A 72 -11.45 -25.38 -0.75
C VAL A 72 -11.58 -24.07 0.03
N LEU A 73 -12.80 -23.70 0.43
CA LEU A 73 -13.03 -22.48 1.21
C LEU A 73 -12.31 -22.56 2.56
N ASP A 74 -12.40 -23.69 3.24
CA ASP A 74 -11.80 -23.93 4.54
C ASP A 74 -10.27 -23.96 4.47
N PHE A 75 -9.70 -24.55 3.42
CA PHE A 75 -8.26 -24.52 3.16
C PHE A 75 -7.72 -23.08 3.15
N PHE A 76 -8.35 -22.17 2.40
CA PHE A 76 -7.89 -20.78 2.32
C PHE A 76 -8.16 -19.98 3.59
N LYS A 77 -9.26 -20.28 4.30
CA LYS A 77 -9.61 -19.64 5.58
C LYS A 77 -8.68 -20.04 6.73
N ARG A 78 -8.09 -21.24 6.70
CA ARG A 78 -7.16 -21.73 7.74
C ARG A 78 -5.99 -20.79 7.99
N GLU A 79 -5.53 -20.08 6.97
CA GLU A 79 -4.44 -19.10 7.05
C GLU A 79 -4.89 -17.70 7.52
N GLY A 80 -6.14 -17.54 7.96
CA GLY A 80 -6.66 -16.31 8.54
C GLY A 80 -7.07 -15.24 7.52
N GLU A 81 -6.99 -13.98 7.94
CA GLU A 81 -7.43 -12.83 7.13
C GLU A 81 -6.74 -12.78 5.75
N GLY A 82 -7.45 -12.24 4.77
CA GLY A 82 -6.93 -12.14 3.39
C GLY A 82 -7.09 -13.40 2.53
N TYR A 83 -7.85 -14.41 2.98
CA TYR A 83 -8.11 -15.64 2.21
C TYR A 83 -8.61 -15.37 0.78
N GLN A 84 -9.46 -14.35 0.59
CA GLN A 84 -9.94 -13.94 -0.74
C GLN A 84 -8.81 -13.44 -1.65
N ARG A 85 -7.82 -12.72 -1.09
CA ARG A 85 -6.65 -12.24 -1.84
C ARG A 85 -5.78 -13.42 -2.28
N ARG A 86 -5.58 -14.41 -1.40
CA ARG A 86 -4.83 -15.65 -1.71
C ARG A 86 -5.53 -16.48 -2.77
N MET A 87 -6.84 -16.70 -2.62
CA MET A 87 -7.66 -17.40 -3.61
C MET A 87 -7.58 -16.72 -4.98
N ASN A 88 -7.69 -15.39 -5.04
CA ASN A 88 -7.55 -14.65 -6.29
C ASN A 88 -6.12 -14.74 -6.90
N ALA A 89 -5.07 -14.82 -6.09
CA ALA A 89 -3.70 -15.00 -6.57
C ALA A 89 -3.51 -16.37 -7.24
N VAL A 90 -4.09 -17.43 -6.67
CA VAL A 90 -4.09 -18.78 -7.26
C VAL A 90 -4.83 -18.78 -8.60
N LEU A 91 -6.03 -18.21 -8.65
CA LEU A 91 -6.80 -18.10 -9.89
C LEU A 91 -6.04 -17.33 -10.98
N ARG A 92 -5.35 -16.25 -10.60
CA ARG A 92 -4.49 -15.48 -11.52
C ARG A 92 -3.33 -16.31 -12.05
N SER A 93 -2.62 -17.03 -11.18
CA SER A 93 -1.49 -17.88 -11.59
C SER A 93 -1.94 -18.95 -12.58
N TYR A 94 -3.09 -19.60 -12.33
CA TYR A 94 -3.68 -20.55 -13.26
C TYR A 94 -4.02 -19.91 -14.61
N MET A 95 -4.68 -18.74 -14.60
CA MET A 95 -4.99 -17.98 -15.81
C MET A 95 -3.72 -17.66 -16.60
N GLU A 96 -2.69 -17.10 -15.97
CA GLU A 96 -1.42 -16.74 -16.62
C GLU A 96 -0.73 -17.96 -17.23
N GLN A 97 -0.70 -19.10 -16.51
CA GLN A 97 -0.14 -20.34 -17.04
C GLN A 97 -0.87 -20.81 -18.30
N LYS A 98 -2.21 -20.73 -18.33
CA LYS A 98 -3.02 -21.12 -19.49
C LYS A 98 -2.96 -20.11 -20.64
N SER A 99 -2.70 -18.84 -20.35
CA SER A 99 -2.69 -17.75 -21.34
C SER A 99 -1.35 -17.61 -22.08
N LYS A 100 -0.26 -18.22 -21.58
CA LYS A 100 1.03 -18.21 -22.28
C LYS A 100 0.85 -18.92 -23.63
N PRO A 101 1.19 -18.27 -24.77
CA PRO A 101 1.09 -18.91 -26.08
C PRO A 101 1.97 -20.15 -26.07
N LYS A 102 1.42 -21.31 -26.48
CA LYS A 102 2.24 -22.49 -26.77
C LYS A 102 3.29 -22.05 -27.79
N LYS A 103 4.58 -22.07 -27.43
CA LYS A 103 5.66 -22.01 -28.41
C LYS A 103 5.38 -23.12 -29.41
N ARG A 104 5.00 -22.77 -30.64
CA ARG A 104 4.93 -23.74 -31.73
C ARG A 104 6.37 -24.19 -31.97
N ALA A 105 6.60 -25.49 -31.79
CA ALA A 105 7.86 -26.15 -32.13
C ALA A 105 8.01 -26.21 -33.66
#